data_AF-A0A9P4PWR1-F1
#
_entry.id   AF-A0A9P4PWR1-F1
#
_cell.length_a   1.000
_cell.length_b   1.000
_cell.length_c   1.000
_cell.angle_alpha   90.00
_cell.angle_beta   90.00
_cell.angle_gamma   90.00
#
_symmetry.space_group_name_H-M   'P 1'
#
loop_
_entity.id
_entity.type
_entity.pdbx_description
1 polymer ?
#
loop_
_entity_poly.entity_id
_entity_poly.type
_entity_poly.pdbx_seq_one_letter_code
_entity_poly.pdbx_strand_id
1 'polypeptide(L)'
;MSATTVETASLPPLNLTLQNGQKIRYHSDISIEADEIPVIDTYRDDIQARKAVAEKYNRNGKNEKDQMEAYSWGYDPKFNPEVASEVEPDVDYRELLWPKALPGFKETLYQHHSQLLTFARRLTKIFDLALHLDEDYFAEYSKTPAAGMRVTHYPPQEALPSDQLDTGAFTLIQAKPIPGSVVVNIADCSMRHTNAFFVSTVHRVFNNASAERYSCPFFFGFQQDMKLEPVPTCVSNINSMKYPIVSWGEYLEWRAEKAKKAA
;
A
#
# COMPACT_ATOMS: atom_id res chain seq x y z
N MET A 1 29.61 30.13 -0.72
CA MET A 1 29.58 28.83 -1.42
C MET A 1 30.35 27.85 -0.56
N SER A 2 29.66 26.83 -0.02
CA SER A 2 30.29 25.65 0.56
C SER A 2 29.42 24.48 0.15
N ALA A 3 29.91 23.67 -0.79
CA ALA A 3 29.24 22.46 -1.22
C ALA A 3 29.59 21.35 -0.22
N THR A 4 28.62 20.95 0.60
CA THR A 4 28.77 19.76 1.44
C THR A 4 28.39 18.56 0.60
N THR A 5 29.37 17.83 0.10
CA THR A 5 29.18 16.51 -0.49
C THR A 5 28.90 15.52 0.64
N VAL A 6 27.69 14.96 0.68
CA VAL A 6 27.39 13.83 1.55
C VAL A 6 27.70 12.56 0.76
N GLU A 7 28.80 11.89 1.09
CA GLU A 7 29.02 10.51 0.67
C GLU A 7 28.03 9.62 1.43
N THR A 8 26.97 9.18 0.76
CA THR A 8 26.13 8.11 1.27
C THR A 8 26.96 6.82 1.25
N ALA A 9 27.27 6.28 2.43
CA ALA A 9 27.89 4.97 2.52
C ALA A 9 26.90 3.95 1.91
N SER A 10 27.21 3.47 0.69
CA SER A 10 26.42 2.40 0.08
C SER A 10 26.58 1.15 0.94
N LEU A 11 25.50 0.71 1.59
CA LEU A 11 25.53 -0.60 2.22
C LEU A 11 25.84 -1.65 1.15
N PRO A 12 26.72 -2.62 1.44
CA PRO A 12 27.02 -3.67 0.50
C PRO A 12 25.71 -4.39 0.13
N PRO A 13 25.51 -4.73 -1.14
CA PRO A 13 24.30 -5.39 -1.58
C PRO A 13 24.17 -6.75 -0.88
N LEU A 14 22.98 -6.98 -0.33
CA LEU A 14 22.57 -8.23 0.31
C LEU A 14 22.23 -9.27 -0.75
N ASN A 15 22.48 -10.55 -0.43
CA ASN A 15 22.18 -11.67 -1.31
C ASN A 15 21.08 -12.53 -0.69
N LEU A 16 19.97 -12.70 -1.40
CA LEU A 16 18.91 -13.67 -1.10
C LEU A 16 19.10 -14.89 -1.98
N THR A 17 19.04 -16.10 -1.41
CA THR A 17 18.96 -17.35 -2.18
C THR A 17 17.58 -17.96 -1.94
N LEU A 18 16.77 -18.06 -3.00
CA LEU A 18 15.44 -18.67 -2.96
C LEU A 18 15.54 -20.20 -2.84
N GLN A 19 14.47 -20.87 -2.41
CA GLN A 19 14.47 -22.33 -2.27
C GLN A 19 14.69 -23.08 -3.59
N ASN A 20 14.30 -22.46 -4.71
CA ASN A 20 14.58 -22.97 -6.06
C ASN A 20 16.05 -22.77 -6.52
N GLY A 21 16.93 -22.23 -5.66
CA GLY A 21 18.34 -21.97 -5.93
C GLY A 21 18.63 -20.62 -6.59
N GLN A 22 17.61 -19.81 -6.91
CA GLN A 22 17.81 -18.50 -7.52
C GLN A 22 18.44 -17.51 -6.54
N LYS A 23 19.44 -16.76 -7.00
CA LYS A 23 20.12 -15.73 -6.19
C LYS A 23 19.70 -14.31 -6.63
N ILE A 24 19.27 -13.49 -5.68
CA ILE A 24 18.84 -12.10 -5.88
C ILE A 24 19.78 -11.18 -5.09
N ARG A 25 20.25 -10.10 -5.72
CA ARG A 25 21.15 -9.10 -5.12
C ARG A 25 20.41 -7.76 -4.98
N TYR A 26 20.35 -7.17 -3.78
CA TYR A 26 19.58 -5.93 -3.51
C TYR A 26 20.26 -5.02 -2.47
N HIS A 27 19.87 -3.74 -2.42
CA HIS A 27 20.29 -2.77 -1.41
C HIS A 27 19.11 -2.47 -0.46
N SER A 28 19.36 -2.38 0.85
CA SER A 28 18.34 -2.07 1.87
C SER A 28 18.42 -0.58 2.24
N ASP A 29 17.27 0.11 2.19
CA ASP A 29 17.13 1.48 2.67
C ASP A 29 16.51 1.43 4.08
N ILE A 30 17.29 1.77 5.12
CA ILE A 30 16.78 1.83 6.51
C ILE A 30 16.29 3.27 6.75
N SER A 31 15.00 3.44 7.03
CA SER A 31 14.43 4.69 7.56
C SER A 31 14.04 4.49 9.03
N ILE A 32 14.52 5.38 9.91
CA ILE A 32 14.25 5.37 11.35
C ILE A 32 13.43 6.59 11.75
N GLU A 33 12.27 6.31 12.33
CA GLU A 33 11.32 7.19 13.07
C GLU A 33 10.28 7.99 12.26
N ALA A 34 9.01 7.83 12.64
CA ALA A 34 7.90 8.68 12.21
C ALA A 34 6.72 8.64 13.21
N ASP A 35 6.22 9.84 13.57
CA ASP A 35 4.90 10.05 14.18
C ASP A 35 3.79 10.09 13.11
N GLU A 36 2.58 9.65 13.48
CA GLU A 36 1.43 9.33 12.61
C GLU A 36 0.91 10.46 11.69
N ILE A 37 0.37 10.08 10.51
CA ILE A 37 -0.47 10.91 9.62
C ILE A 37 -1.72 10.10 9.17
N PRO A 38 -2.92 10.73 9.07
CA PRO A 38 -4.20 10.04 8.90
C PRO A 38 -4.48 9.47 7.50
N VAL A 39 -5.33 8.43 7.46
CA VAL A 39 -5.81 7.72 6.25
C VAL A 39 -7.07 8.38 5.68
N ILE A 40 -7.31 8.22 4.37
CA ILE A 40 -8.53 8.62 3.67
C ILE A 40 -9.41 7.37 3.46
N ASP A 41 -10.63 7.39 3.98
CA ASP A 41 -11.65 6.33 3.89
C ASP A 41 -12.31 6.32 2.50
N THR A 42 -12.25 5.19 1.77
CA THR A 42 -12.73 5.07 0.38
C THR A 42 -13.91 4.12 0.18
N TYR A 43 -14.63 3.73 1.23
CA TYR A 43 -15.68 2.72 1.17
C TYR A 43 -17.13 3.25 1.23
N ARG A 44 -17.41 4.48 0.80
CA ARG A 44 -18.77 5.09 0.93
C ARG A 44 -19.49 5.30 -0.40
N ASP A 45 -20.78 4.95 -0.46
CA ASP A 45 -21.70 5.11 -1.60
C ASP A 45 -22.41 6.47 -1.72
N ASP A 46 -22.12 7.43 -0.84
CA ASP A 46 -22.75 8.75 -0.93
C ASP A 46 -21.81 9.78 -1.59
N ILE A 47 -22.17 10.18 -2.81
CA ILE A 47 -21.47 11.24 -3.56
C ILE A 47 -21.47 12.59 -2.83
N GLN A 48 -22.48 12.86 -2.00
CA GLN A 48 -22.55 14.07 -1.18
C GLN A 48 -21.63 13.98 0.03
N ALA A 49 -21.52 12.82 0.69
CA ALA A 49 -20.52 12.60 1.73
C ALA A 49 -19.08 12.67 1.19
N ARG A 50 -18.82 12.17 -0.04
CA ARG A 50 -17.50 12.30 -0.69
C ARG A 50 -17.17 13.77 -0.97
N LYS A 51 -18.14 14.56 -1.46
CA LYS A 51 -18.00 16.02 -1.64
C LYS A 51 -17.79 16.73 -0.31
N ALA A 52 -18.54 16.38 0.73
CA ALA A 52 -18.42 16.99 2.04
C ALA A 52 -17.08 16.70 2.72
N VAL A 53 -16.50 15.51 2.53
CA VAL A 53 -15.13 15.20 3.01
C VAL A 53 -14.10 16.03 2.22
N ALA A 54 -14.21 16.08 0.88
CA ALA A 54 -13.36 16.91 0.05
C ALA A 54 -13.45 18.41 0.42
N GLU A 55 -14.64 18.91 0.75
CA GLU A 55 -14.91 20.28 1.18
C GLU A 55 -14.45 20.55 2.63
N LYS A 56 -14.56 19.58 3.55
CA LYS A 56 -14.14 19.73 4.95
C LYS A 56 -12.62 19.78 5.10
N TYR A 57 -11.89 19.06 4.24
CA TYR A 57 -10.44 19.24 4.07
C TYR A 57 -10.08 20.52 3.30
N ASN A 58 -11.05 21.27 2.77
CA ASN A 58 -10.87 22.56 2.10
C ASN A 58 -11.10 23.76 3.05
N ARG A 59 -10.86 23.59 4.36
CA ARG A 59 -11.18 24.58 5.42
C ARG A 59 -10.55 25.97 5.27
N ASN A 60 -9.55 26.13 4.39
CA ASN A 60 -8.83 27.38 4.16
C ASN A 60 -8.83 27.84 2.68
N GLY A 61 -9.66 27.27 1.81
CA GLY A 61 -9.70 27.63 0.38
C GLY A 61 -8.38 27.38 -0.36
N LYS A 62 -7.55 26.45 0.12
CA LYS A 62 -6.21 26.12 -0.42
C LYS A 62 -6.10 24.73 -1.04
N ASN A 63 -7.17 23.92 -1.04
CA ASN A 63 -7.17 22.55 -1.54
C ASN A 63 -7.88 22.40 -2.89
N GLU A 64 -7.59 23.28 -3.84
CA GLU A 64 -7.83 23.03 -5.27
C GLU A 64 -6.87 21.97 -5.87
N LYS A 65 -5.94 21.42 -5.08
CA LYS A 65 -4.68 20.80 -5.54
C LYS A 65 -4.62 19.28 -5.64
N ASP A 66 -5.64 18.54 -5.19
CA ASP A 66 -5.69 17.07 -5.31
C ASP A 66 -7.00 16.63 -6.00
N GLN A 67 -7.35 17.28 -7.11
CA GLN A 67 -8.44 16.79 -7.95
C GLN A 67 -8.07 15.42 -8.53
N MET A 68 -8.90 14.42 -8.23
CA MET A 68 -8.83 13.08 -8.78
C MET A 68 -10.21 12.44 -8.76
N GLU A 69 -10.44 11.51 -9.67
CA GLU A 69 -11.56 10.57 -9.62
C GLU A 69 -11.03 9.14 -9.52
N ALA A 70 -11.77 8.26 -8.84
CA ALA A 70 -11.30 6.92 -8.56
C ALA A 70 -12.41 5.88 -8.62
N TYR A 71 -12.06 4.71 -9.17
CA TYR A 71 -12.85 3.50 -9.10
C TYR A 71 -12.11 2.47 -8.26
N SER A 72 -12.71 2.02 -7.15
CA SER A 72 -12.08 1.06 -6.22
C SER A 72 -12.88 -0.24 -6.20
N TRP A 73 -12.18 -1.36 -6.04
CA TRP A 73 -12.79 -2.67 -5.85
C TRP A 73 -11.95 -3.52 -4.90
N GLY A 74 -12.60 -4.51 -4.30
CA GLY A 74 -11.99 -5.42 -3.33
C GLY A 74 -11.57 -6.75 -3.94
N TYR A 75 -11.07 -7.61 -3.06
CA TYR A 75 -10.78 -9.01 -3.35
C TYR A 75 -12.07 -9.79 -3.63
N ASP A 76 -12.04 -10.64 -4.65
CA ASP A 76 -13.11 -11.57 -5.01
C ASP A 76 -12.49 -12.98 -5.14
N PRO A 77 -12.87 -13.95 -4.28
CA PRO A 77 -12.36 -15.32 -4.31
C PRO A 77 -12.50 -16.01 -5.66
N LYS A 78 -13.50 -15.65 -6.47
CA LYS A 78 -13.70 -16.22 -7.80
C LYS A 78 -12.51 -15.98 -8.74
N PHE A 79 -11.79 -14.89 -8.50
CA PHE A 79 -10.62 -14.49 -9.28
C PHE A 79 -9.30 -14.77 -8.54
N ASN A 80 -9.33 -15.52 -7.44
CA ASN A 80 -8.11 -15.97 -6.77
C ASN A 80 -7.48 -17.15 -7.54
N PRO A 81 -6.22 -17.04 -8.01
CA PRO A 81 -5.57 -18.09 -8.80
C PRO A 81 -5.21 -19.35 -7.98
N GLU A 82 -5.17 -19.28 -6.65
CA GLU A 82 -4.74 -20.40 -5.78
C GLU A 82 -5.89 -21.04 -5.01
N VAL A 83 -6.95 -20.30 -4.73
CA VAL A 83 -8.13 -20.77 -4.00
C VAL A 83 -9.36 -20.41 -4.83
N ALA A 84 -9.60 -21.16 -5.91
CA ALA A 84 -10.83 -21.04 -6.66
C ALA A 84 -11.99 -21.48 -5.76
N SER A 85 -12.79 -20.53 -5.32
CA SER A 85 -13.99 -20.78 -4.52
C SER A 85 -15.22 -20.63 -5.40
N GLU A 86 -16.09 -21.64 -5.41
CA GLU A 86 -17.46 -21.50 -5.91
C GLU A 86 -18.37 -20.75 -4.91
N VAL A 87 -17.88 -20.55 -3.67
CA VAL A 87 -18.58 -19.78 -2.64
C VAL A 87 -18.41 -18.30 -2.95
N GLU A 88 -19.53 -17.68 -3.32
CA GLU A 88 -19.67 -16.23 -3.37
C GLU A 88 -19.32 -15.66 -1.99
N PRO A 89 -18.37 -14.72 -1.89
CA PRO A 89 -17.91 -14.22 -0.60
C PRO A 89 -19.04 -13.54 0.19
N ASP A 90 -18.99 -13.65 1.53
CA ASP A 90 -20.04 -13.21 2.46
C ASP A 90 -20.08 -11.68 2.68
N VAL A 91 -19.06 -10.96 2.22
CA VAL A 91 -19.09 -9.49 2.20
C VAL A 91 -20.07 -9.07 1.10
N ASP A 92 -20.91 -8.10 1.36
CA ASP A 92 -21.91 -7.65 0.39
C ASP A 92 -21.28 -6.80 -0.72
N TYR A 93 -20.44 -7.40 -1.59
CA TYR A 93 -19.94 -6.74 -2.82
C TYR A 93 -21.05 -6.50 -3.85
N ARG A 94 -22.30 -6.88 -3.51
CA ARG A 94 -23.49 -6.80 -4.37
C ARG A 94 -23.85 -5.35 -4.75
N GLU A 95 -23.23 -4.36 -4.13
CA GLU A 95 -23.37 -2.94 -4.50
C GLU A 95 -22.14 -2.34 -5.23
N LEU A 96 -21.10 -3.13 -5.58
CA LEU A 96 -20.06 -2.62 -6.50
C LEU A 96 -20.69 -2.31 -7.85
N LEU A 97 -20.84 -1.01 -8.14
CA LEU A 97 -21.46 -0.47 -9.34
C LEU A 97 -20.56 -0.68 -10.57
N TRP A 98 -20.49 -1.92 -11.05
CA TRP A 98 -19.81 -2.23 -12.31
C TRP A 98 -20.49 -1.49 -13.46
N PRO A 99 -19.74 -0.71 -14.27
CA PRO A 99 -20.32 0.08 -15.35
C PRO A 99 -20.91 -0.83 -16.43
N LYS A 100 -22.26 -0.90 -16.48
CA LYS A 100 -22.99 -1.69 -17.49
C LYS A 100 -22.69 -1.27 -18.93
N ALA A 101 -22.30 0.00 -19.13
CA ALA A 101 -21.95 0.56 -20.42
C ALA A 101 -20.53 0.18 -20.91
N LEU A 102 -19.73 -0.52 -20.10
CA LEU A 102 -18.37 -0.94 -20.44
C LEU A 102 -18.24 -2.47 -20.33
N PRO A 103 -18.65 -3.23 -21.35
CA PRO A 103 -18.49 -4.68 -21.38
C PRO A 103 -17.02 -5.07 -21.20
N GLY A 104 -16.76 -6.08 -20.36
CA GLY A 104 -15.41 -6.58 -20.09
C GLY A 104 -14.62 -5.76 -19.05
N PHE A 105 -15.16 -4.66 -18.53
CA PHE A 105 -14.46 -3.82 -17.56
C PHE A 105 -14.16 -4.58 -16.26
N LYS A 106 -15.17 -5.28 -15.71
CA LYS A 106 -15.01 -6.11 -14.50
C LYS A 106 -13.96 -7.19 -14.72
N GLU A 107 -14.11 -7.95 -15.81
CA GLU A 107 -13.25 -9.10 -16.13
C GLU A 107 -11.80 -8.67 -16.32
N THR A 108 -11.56 -7.56 -17.03
CA THR A 108 -10.21 -7.03 -17.28
C THR A 108 -9.54 -6.59 -15.97
N LEU A 109 -10.28 -5.88 -15.09
CA LEU A 109 -9.75 -5.42 -13.82
C LEU A 109 -9.42 -6.58 -12.88
N TYR A 110 -10.25 -7.62 -12.84
CA TYR A 110 -9.95 -8.79 -12.04
C TYR A 110 -8.84 -9.65 -12.64
N GLN A 111 -8.70 -9.76 -13.96
CA GLN A 111 -7.53 -10.42 -14.58
C GLN A 111 -6.22 -9.76 -14.15
N HIS A 112 -6.17 -8.42 -14.15
CA HIS A 112 -5.01 -7.70 -13.66
C HIS A 112 -4.79 -7.89 -12.15
N HIS A 113 -5.87 -7.84 -11.35
CA HIS A 113 -5.83 -8.09 -9.90
C HIS A 113 -5.29 -9.49 -9.58
N SER A 114 -5.69 -10.54 -10.30
CA SER A 114 -5.18 -11.92 -10.14
C SER A 114 -3.67 -12.04 -10.41
N GLN A 115 -3.16 -11.32 -11.42
CA GLN A 115 -1.72 -11.27 -11.70
C GLN A 115 -0.97 -10.59 -10.55
N LEU A 116 -1.52 -9.50 -10.01
CA LEU A 116 -0.94 -8.79 -8.86
C LEU A 116 -1.01 -9.60 -7.57
N LEU A 117 -2.06 -10.40 -7.34
CA LEU A 117 -2.13 -11.36 -6.25
C LEU A 117 -0.98 -12.38 -6.33
N THR A 118 -0.76 -12.96 -7.51
CA THR A 118 0.34 -13.90 -7.74
C THR A 118 1.69 -13.24 -7.50
N PHE A 119 1.86 -12.01 -7.98
CA PHE A 119 3.08 -11.23 -7.77
C PHE A 119 3.31 -10.93 -6.28
N ALA A 120 2.29 -10.48 -5.56
CA ALA A 120 2.39 -10.13 -4.15
C ALA A 120 2.73 -11.34 -3.28
N ARG A 121 2.14 -12.51 -3.53
CA ARG A 121 2.50 -13.74 -2.81
C ARG A 121 3.95 -14.17 -3.07
N ARG A 122 4.44 -13.99 -4.29
CA ARG A 122 5.88 -14.21 -4.57
C ARG A 122 6.77 -13.23 -3.81
N LEU A 123 6.38 -11.95 -3.70
CA LEU A 123 7.09 -10.99 -2.87
C LEU A 123 7.06 -11.38 -1.38
N THR A 124 5.91 -11.86 -0.88
CA THR A 124 5.79 -12.35 0.50
C THR A 124 6.80 -13.47 0.79
N LYS A 125 6.95 -14.45 -0.10
CA LYS A 125 7.98 -15.49 0.02
C LYS A 125 9.41 -14.92 0.11
N ILE A 126 9.70 -13.87 -0.67
CA ILE A 126 11.00 -13.18 -0.62
C ILE A 126 11.18 -12.49 0.75
N PHE A 127 10.13 -11.89 1.30
CA PHE A 127 10.15 -11.27 2.62
C PHE A 127 10.32 -12.30 3.74
N ASP A 128 9.67 -13.46 3.64
CA ASP A 128 9.84 -14.57 4.57
C ASP A 128 11.30 -14.99 4.67
N LEU A 129 11.94 -15.21 3.51
CA LEU A 129 13.36 -15.54 3.43
C LEU A 129 14.27 -14.42 3.97
N ALA A 130 13.94 -13.16 3.69
CA ALA A 130 14.70 -12.00 4.19
C ALA A 130 14.63 -11.87 5.72
N LEU A 131 13.56 -12.38 6.34
CA LEU A 131 13.37 -12.46 7.79
C LEU A 131 13.99 -13.72 8.41
N HIS A 132 14.69 -14.53 7.61
CA HIS A 132 15.25 -15.83 8.01
C HIS A 132 14.19 -16.83 8.48
N LEU A 133 13.01 -16.80 7.84
CA LEU A 133 11.93 -17.74 8.06
C LEU A 133 11.88 -18.77 6.92
N ASP A 134 11.04 -19.79 7.08
CA ASP A 134 10.66 -20.67 5.99
C ASP A 134 9.93 -19.86 4.89
N GLU A 135 10.16 -20.20 3.62
CA GLU A 135 9.62 -19.45 2.46
C GLU A 135 8.09 -19.35 2.44
N ASP A 136 7.39 -20.20 3.18
CA ASP A 136 5.93 -20.23 3.27
C ASP A 136 5.38 -19.72 4.61
N TYR A 137 6.20 -19.03 5.42
CA TYR A 137 5.80 -18.57 6.76
C TYR A 137 4.51 -17.72 6.73
N PHE A 138 4.37 -16.78 5.79
CA PHE A 138 3.15 -15.99 5.61
C PHE A 138 2.16 -16.56 4.58
N ALA A 139 2.31 -17.82 4.14
CA ALA A 139 1.43 -18.43 3.14
C ALA A 139 -0.04 -18.46 3.61
N GLU A 140 -0.29 -18.88 4.86
CA GLU A 140 -1.67 -18.87 5.39
C GLU A 140 -2.17 -17.43 5.55
N TYR A 141 -1.36 -16.49 6.04
CA TYR A 141 -1.74 -15.08 6.17
C TYR A 141 -2.14 -14.41 4.84
N SER A 142 -1.69 -14.93 3.70
CA SER A 142 -1.87 -14.35 2.36
C SER A 142 -2.83 -15.15 1.45
N LYS A 143 -3.50 -16.16 1.99
CA LYS A 143 -4.36 -17.08 1.26
C LYS A 143 -5.66 -16.43 0.77
N THR A 144 -6.39 -15.77 1.66
CA THR A 144 -7.59 -14.95 1.38
C THR A 144 -7.35 -13.51 1.86
N PRO A 145 -6.45 -12.78 1.16
CA PRO A 145 -5.93 -11.50 1.64
C PRO A 145 -6.99 -10.41 1.58
N ALA A 146 -6.86 -9.41 2.46
CA ALA A 146 -7.50 -8.11 2.26
C ALA A 146 -6.79 -7.39 1.09
N ALA A 147 -7.18 -7.73 -0.14
CA ALA A 147 -6.54 -7.23 -1.36
C ALA A 147 -7.43 -6.25 -2.13
N GLY A 148 -7.27 -4.96 -1.87
CA GLY A 148 -8.01 -3.89 -2.55
C GLY A 148 -7.23 -3.33 -3.75
N MET A 149 -7.94 -2.73 -4.69
CA MET A 149 -7.31 -2.06 -5.82
C MET A 149 -8.11 -0.83 -6.21
N ARG A 150 -7.43 0.14 -6.82
CA ARG A 150 -8.04 1.38 -7.25
C ARG A 150 -7.43 1.81 -8.56
N VAL A 151 -8.25 2.25 -9.51
CA VAL A 151 -7.82 3.07 -10.63
C VAL A 151 -8.13 4.51 -10.29
N THR A 152 -7.15 5.39 -10.45
CA THR A 152 -7.29 6.83 -10.18
C THR A 152 -6.88 7.62 -11.40
N HIS A 153 -7.76 8.51 -11.84
CA HIS A 153 -7.51 9.49 -12.88
C HIS A 153 -7.28 10.86 -12.23
N TYR A 154 -6.17 11.48 -12.60
CA TYR A 154 -5.77 12.82 -12.22
C TYR A 154 -5.90 13.72 -13.45
N PRO A 155 -6.86 14.66 -13.49
CA PRO A 155 -6.95 15.60 -14.59
C PRO A 155 -5.73 16.55 -14.61
N PRO A 156 -5.43 17.19 -15.76
CA PRO A 156 -4.44 18.24 -15.87
C PRO A 156 -4.63 19.34 -14.82
N GLN A 157 -3.55 19.80 -14.20
CA GLN A 157 -3.53 20.91 -13.24
C GLN A 157 -2.37 21.88 -13.52
N GLU A 158 -2.52 23.13 -13.10
CA GLU A 158 -1.42 24.11 -13.15
C GLU A 158 -0.26 23.66 -12.25
N ALA A 159 0.94 23.64 -12.82
CA ALA A 159 2.13 23.24 -12.10
C ALA A 159 2.43 24.25 -10.98
N LEU A 160 2.56 23.76 -9.74
CA LEU A 160 3.07 24.57 -8.65
C LEU A 160 4.57 24.87 -8.85
N PRO A 161 5.05 26.04 -8.40
CA PRO A 161 6.49 26.33 -8.35
C PRO A 161 7.25 25.22 -7.61
N SER A 162 8.35 24.74 -8.20
CA SER A 162 9.08 23.52 -7.78
C SER A 162 9.82 23.64 -6.44
N ASP A 163 9.89 24.83 -5.87
CA ASP A 163 10.73 25.26 -4.76
C ASP A 163 10.09 25.07 -3.36
N GLN A 164 8.93 24.40 -3.27
CA GLN A 164 8.23 24.15 -2.00
C GLN A 164 8.32 22.72 -1.46
N LEU A 165 9.12 21.84 -2.07
CA LEU A 165 9.03 20.40 -1.78
C LEU A 165 9.91 19.89 -0.63
N ASP A 166 11.01 20.58 -0.26
CA ASP A 166 11.87 20.15 0.85
C ASP A 166 12.52 21.35 1.55
N THR A 167 11.85 21.94 2.54
CA THR A 167 12.37 23.07 3.35
C THR A 167 12.45 22.74 4.85
N GLY A 168 12.34 21.46 5.24
CA GLY A 168 12.23 21.04 6.65
C GLY A 168 13.01 19.77 7.01
N ALA A 169 12.66 19.14 8.14
CA ALA A 169 13.36 18.00 8.76
C ALA A 169 13.24 16.64 8.02
N PHE A 170 12.68 16.62 6.81
CA PHE A 170 12.40 15.42 6.02
C PHE A 170 13.06 15.50 4.65
N THR A 171 13.22 14.36 3.99
CA THR A 171 13.68 14.27 2.60
C THR A 171 12.65 13.50 1.80
N LEU A 172 12.11 14.10 0.73
CA LEU A 172 11.15 13.47 -0.16
C LEU A 172 11.84 12.88 -1.39
N ILE A 173 11.77 11.55 -1.56
CA ILE A 173 12.32 10.88 -2.75
C ILE A 173 11.24 10.80 -3.84
N GLN A 174 11.51 11.40 -5.00
CA GLN A 174 10.61 11.32 -6.15
C GLN A 174 10.70 9.94 -6.83
N ALA A 175 9.60 9.19 -6.80
CA ALA A 175 9.45 7.97 -7.58
C ALA A 175 9.11 8.29 -9.05
N LYS A 176 10.13 8.41 -9.90
CA LYS A 176 9.94 8.64 -11.34
C LYS A 176 9.39 7.37 -12.02
N PRO A 177 8.37 7.46 -12.89
CA PRO A 177 7.87 6.30 -13.61
C PRO A 177 8.97 5.69 -14.50
N ILE A 178 9.21 4.39 -14.34
CA ILE A 178 10.12 3.60 -15.19
C ILE A 178 9.26 2.57 -15.95
N PRO A 179 9.24 2.59 -17.29
CA PRO A 179 8.47 1.62 -18.07
C PRO A 179 8.82 0.17 -17.71
N GLY A 180 7.80 -0.67 -17.54
CA GLY A 180 7.96 -2.08 -17.17
C GLY A 180 8.28 -2.35 -15.70
N SER A 181 8.22 -1.32 -14.84
CA SER A 181 8.44 -1.47 -13.39
C SER A 181 7.18 -1.20 -12.58
N VAL A 182 7.19 -1.68 -11.33
CA VAL A 182 6.22 -1.33 -10.29
C VAL A 182 6.94 -0.74 -9.09
N VAL A 183 6.31 0.22 -8.43
CA VAL A 183 6.77 0.73 -7.13
C VAL A 183 6.10 -0.11 -6.05
N VAL A 184 6.89 -0.62 -5.11
CA VAL A 184 6.40 -1.41 -3.98
C VAL A 184 6.82 -0.73 -2.69
N ASN A 185 5.85 -0.55 -1.79
CA ASN A 185 6.08 -0.10 -0.42
C ASN A 185 5.53 -1.14 0.57
N ILE A 186 6.00 -1.06 1.82
CA ILE A 186 5.55 -1.92 2.91
C ILE A 186 4.23 -1.39 3.49
N ALA A 187 3.35 -2.30 3.86
CA ALA A 187 2.08 -2.00 4.51
C ALA A 187 2.18 -2.12 6.04
N ASP A 188 1.23 -1.50 6.75
CA ASP A 188 1.16 -1.49 8.21
C ASP A 188 1.09 -2.91 8.81
N CYS A 189 0.43 -3.87 8.13
CA CYS A 189 0.39 -5.27 8.57
C CYS A 189 1.81 -5.87 8.67
N SER A 190 2.62 -5.72 7.62
CA SER A 190 4.01 -6.22 7.60
C SER A 190 4.90 -5.48 8.61
N MET A 191 4.74 -4.16 8.76
CA MET A 191 5.48 -3.39 9.77
C MET A 191 5.18 -3.87 11.19
N ARG A 192 3.91 -4.12 11.51
CA ARG A 192 3.48 -4.61 12.82
C ARG A 192 3.98 -6.03 13.09
N HIS A 193 3.82 -6.94 12.14
CA HIS A 193 4.34 -8.30 12.23
C HIS A 193 5.86 -8.32 12.42
N THR A 194 6.59 -7.49 11.69
CA THR A 194 8.06 -7.47 11.76
C THR A 194 8.60 -6.56 12.85
N ASN A 195 7.75 -6.12 13.80
CA ASN A 195 8.16 -5.28 14.92
C ASN A 195 8.95 -4.02 14.50
N ALA A 196 8.54 -3.42 13.38
CA ALA A 196 9.17 -2.29 12.70
C ALA A 196 10.53 -2.57 12.04
N PHE A 197 10.88 -3.83 11.81
CA PHE A 197 12.04 -4.16 10.97
C PHE A 197 11.80 -3.75 9.51
N PHE A 198 10.61 -4.08 8.97
CA PHE A 198 10.10 -3.41 7.78
C PHE A 198 9.27 -2.20 8.19
N VAL A 199 9.41 -1.10 7.44
CA VAL A 199 8.79 0.18 7.78
C VAL A 199 7.76 0.55 6.72
N SER A 200 6.52 0.79 7.17
CA SER A 200 5.46 1.36 6.34
C SER A 200 5.78 2.81 6.03
N THR A 201 6.33 3.05 4.84
CA THR A 201 6.85 4.36 4.44
C THR A 201 5.74 5.35 4.12
N VAL A 202 5.87 6.56 4.65
CA VAL A 202 5.01 7.69 4.28
C VAL A 202 5.25 8.06 2.82
N HIS A 203 4.17 8.20 2.06
CA HIS A 203 4.23 8.63 0.66
C HIS A 203 3.08 9.59 0.37
N ARG A 204 3.32 10.50 -0.57
CA ARG A 204 2.35 11.52 -0.99
C ARG A 204 2.35 11.63 -2.50
N VAL A 205 1.18 11.93 -3.06
CA VAL A 205 1.02 12.28 -4.45
C VAL A 205 0.96 13.80 -4.58
N PHE A 206 1.70 14.33 -5.55
CA PHE A 206 1.51 15.69 -6.04
C PHE A 206 0.93 15.61 -7.45
N ASN A 207 -0.16 16.33 -7.70
CA ASN A 207 -0.67 16.52 -9.06
C ASN A 207 -0.27 17.90 -9.58
N ASN A 208 0.87 17.97 -10.27
CA ASN A 208 1.42 19.20 -10.84
C ASN A 208 1.67 19.07 -12.36
N ALA A 209 0.97 18.14 -13.00
CA ALA A 209 1.15 17.85 -14.42
C ALA A 209 0.11 18.60 -15.26
N SER A 210 0.56 19.22 -16.34
CA SER A 210 -0.32 19.79 -17.37
C SER A 210 -0.98 18.73 -18.26
N ALA A 211 -0.70 17.45 -18.00
CA ALA A 211 -1.26 16.30 -18.70
C ALA A 211 -2.02 15.41 -17.70
N GLU A 212 -3.02 14.68 -18.20
CA GLU A 212 -3.73 13.69 -17.41
C GLU A 212 -2.79 12.57 -16.96
N ARG A 213 -3.04 12.02 -15.77
CA ARG A 213 -2.26 10.92 -15.20
C ARG A 213 -3.19 9.86 -14.66
N TYR A 214 -2.87 8.61 -14.96
CA TYR A 214 -3.54 7.45 -14.36
C TYR A 214 -2.60 6.75 -13.39
N SER A 215 -3.16 6.23 -12.30
CA SER A 215 -2.45 5.32 -11.40
C SER A 215 -3.36 4.16 -11.03
N CYS A 216 -2.76 3.00 -10.75
CA CYS A 216 -3.50 1.79 -10.42
C CYS A 216 -2.90 1.09 -9.18
N PRO A 217 -2.97 1.69 -7.98
CA PRO A 217 -2.44 1.06 -6.78
C PRO A 217 -3.19 -0.23 -6.42
N PHE A 218 -2.41 -1.23 -6.01
CA PHE A 218 -2.87 -2.50 -5.49
C PHE A 218 -2.42 -2.62 -4.03
N PHE A 219 -3.38 -2.82 -3.13
CA PHE A 219 -3.18 -2.86 -1.69
C PHE A 219 -3.28 -4.32 -1.24
N PHE A 220 -2.15 -4.90 -0.84
CA PHE A 220 -2.10 -6.28 -0.37
C PHE A 220 -1.94 -6.35 1.13
N GLY A 221 -3.02 -6.66 1.84
CA GLY A 221 -3.03 -6.95 3.27
C GLY A 221 -3.21 -8.44 3.56
N PHE A 222 -3.00 -8.85 4.81
CA PHE A 222 -3.24 -10.23 5.24
C PHE A 222 -4.74 -10.55 5.35
N GLN A 223 -5.08 -11.80 5.65
CA GLN A 223 -6.46 -12.17 6.01
C GLN A 223 -6.92 -11.34 7.22
N GLN A 224 -8.19 -10.92 7.23
CA GLN A 224 -8.69 -9.98 8.23
C GLN A 224 -8.82 -10.59 9.63
N ASP A 225 -9.08 -11.88 9.74
CA ASP A 225 -9.23 -12.62 11.00
C ASP A 225 -7.87 -13.00 11.63
N MET A 226 -6.79 -12.98 10.86
CA MET A 226 -5.45 -13.35 11.33
C MET A 226 -4.88 -12.30 12.29
N LYS A 227 -4.33 -12.78 13.41
CA LYS A 227 -3.65 -11.95 14.41
C LYS A 227 -2.29 -11.50 13.94
N LEU A 228 -2.00 -10.21 14.12
CA LEU A 228 -0.71 -9.60 13.84
C LEU A 228 0.31 -9.89 14.95
N GLU A 229 0.68 -11.16 15.09
CA GLU A 229 1.69 -11.61 16.04
C GLU A 229 3.10 -11.24 15.57
N PRO A 230 3.99 -10.81 16.47
CA PRO A 230 5.34 -10.45 16.05
C PRO A 230 6.09 -11.68 15.56
N VAL A 231 6.76 -11.54 14.42
CA VAL A 231 7.66 -12.53 13.86
C VAL A 231 8.77 -12.82 14.89
N PRO A 232 9.05 -14.09 15.21
CA PRO A 232 10.03 -14.46 16.25
C PRO A 232 11.43 -13.86 16.02
N THR A 233 11.87 -13.77 14.75
CA THR A 233 13.18 -13.20 14.40
C THR A 233 13.24 -11.67 14.57
N CYS A 234 12.11 -11.01 14.79
CA CYS A 234 12.01 -9.56 14.94
C CYS A 234 11.83 -9.10 16.39
N VAL A 235 11.79 -10.03 17.36
CA VAL A 235 11.68 -9.72 18.79
C VAL A 235 12.82 -10.40 19.54
N SER A 236 13.45 -9.66 20.46
CA SER A 236 14.53 -10.17 21.29
C SER A 236 14.55 -9.48 22.65
N ASN A 237 15.50 -9.86 23.50
CA ASN A 237 15.76 -9.20 24.78
C ASN A 237 16.20 -7.73 24.62
N ILE A 238 16.70 -7.34 23.44
CA ILE A 238 17.12 -5.96 23.13
C ILE A 238 16.16 -5.22 22.18
N ASN A 239 15.24 -5.93 21.53
CA ASN A 239 14.16 -5.36 20.71
C ASN A 239 12.82 -5.93 21.17
N SER A 240 12.23 -5.31 22.20
CA SER A 240 10.95 -5.74 22.74
C SER A 240 9.80 -5.51 21.76
N MET A 241 8.69 -6.18 21.98
CA MET A 241 7.46 -6.00 21.22
C MET A 241 6.97 -4.54 21.29
N LYS A 242 6.78 -3.90 20.12
CA LYS A 242 6.38 -2.48 19.98
C LYS A 242 4.88 -2.28 19.79
N TYR A 243 4.18 -3.30 19.31
CA TYR A 243 2.77 -3.18 18.90
C TYR A 243 1.89 -4.15 19.68
N PRO A 244 0.64 -3.75 20.04
CA PRO A 244 -0.34 -4.69 20.56
C PRO A 244 -0.78 -5.68 19.47
N ILE A 245 -1.06 -6.91 19.88
CA ILE A 245 -1.64 -7.95 19.01
C ILE A 245 -3.11 -7.61 18.79
N VAL A 246 -3.46 -7.41 17.53
CA VAL A 246 -4.82 -7.22 17.03
C VAL A 246 -4.96 -8.04 15.74
N SER A 247 -6.17 -8.38 15.32
CA SER A 247 -6.38 -8.90 13.98
C SER A 247 -6.16 -7.81 12.93
N TRP A 248 -5.89 -8.22 11.69
CA TRP A 248 -5.75 -7.24 10.61
C TRP A 248 -7.07 -6.49 10.35
N GLY A 249 -8.21 -7.17 10.47
CA GLY A 249 -9.54 -6.58 10.37
C GLY A 249 -9.79 -5.52 11.44
N GLU A 250 -9.50 -5.82 12.71
CA GLU A 250 -9.60 -4.85 13.81
C GLU A 250 -8.70 -3.62 13.57
N TYR A 251 -7.50 -3.82 13.04
CA TYR A 251 -6.61 -2.71 12.69
C TYR A 251 -7.17 -1.86 11.54
N LEU A 252 -7.69 -2.48 10.49
CA LEU A 252 -8.32 -1.78 9.36
C LEU A 252 -9.53 -0.97 9.80
N GLU A 253 -10.39 -1.55 10.64
CA GLU A 253 -11.54 -0.86 11.24
C GLU A 253 -11.10 0.35 12.06
N TRP A 254 -10.12 0.17 12.96
CA TRP A 254 -9.55 1.26 13.74
C TRP A 254 -8.95 2.37 12.86
N ARG A 255 -8.23 2.01 11.79
CA ARG A 255 -7.68 2.97 10.80
C ARG A 255 -8.80 3.75 10.12
N ALA A 256 -9.87 3.07 9.68
CA ALA A 256 -11.02 3.70 9.06
C ALA A 256 -11.75 4.63 10.04
N GLU A 257 -11.89 4.26 11.31
CA GLU A 257 -12.48 5.14 12.32
C GLU A 257 -11.64 6.39 12.60
N LYS A 258 -10.31 6.25 12.71
CA LYS A 258 -9.40 7.39 12.87
C LYS A 258 -9.52 8.34 11.67
N ALA A 259 -9.56 7.81 10.46
CA ALA A 259 -9.79 8.59 9.23
C ALA A 259 -11.10 9.40 9.30
N LYS A 260 -12.19 8.77 9.74
CA LYS A 260 -13.51 9.41 9.89
C LYS A 260 -13.53 10.51 10.95
N LYS A 261 -12.76 10.38 12.03
CA LYS A 261 -12.65 11.38 13.11
C LYS A 261 -11.76 12.56 12.72
N ALA A 262 -10.75 12.32 11.88
CA ALA A 262 -9.86 13.34 11.35
C ALA A 262 -10.50 14.16 10.22
N ALA A 263 -11.39 13.52 9.44
CA ALA A 263 -12.22 14.17 8.43
C ALA A 263 -13.21 15.09 9.09
#